data_AF-A0A5J6Q0M8-F1
#
_entry.id   AF-A0A5J6Q0M8-F1
#
_cell.length_a   1.000
_cell.length_b   1.000
_cell.length_c   1.000
_cell.angle_alpha   90.00
_cell.angle_beta   90.00
_cell.angle_gamma   90.00
#
_symmetry.space_group_name_H-M   'P 1'
#
loop_
_entity.id
_entity.type
_entity.pdbx_description
1 polymer ?
#
loop_
_entity_poly.entity_id
_entity_poly.type
_entity_poly.pdbx_seq_one_letter_code
_entity_poly.pdbx_strand_id
1 'polypeptide(L)' 'MAWWQRWNFIARARLEREVWDAFERGEDLEGRLEAIREEAGMDPGQRLRLDVWTTTLPRVRRIEGMMQGQTRRPEPPSDA' A
#
# COMPACT_ATOMS: atom_id res chain seq x y z
N MET A 1 14.62 14.98 21.87
CA MET A 1 14.91 14.21 20.63
C MET A 1 13.75 13.33 20.13
N ALA A 2 12.67 13.10 20.88
CA ALA A 2 11.55 12.24 20.44
C ALA A 2 10.51 12.92 19.52
N TRP A 3 10.51 14.25 19.40
CA TRP A 3 9.49 14.96 18.62
C TRP A 3 9.70 14.83 17.10
N TRP A 4 10.95 14.80 16.62
CA TRP A 4 11.30 14.64 15.20
C TRP A 4 10.93 13.25 14.65
N GLN A 5 11.03 12.20 15.48
CA GLN A 5 10.58 10.86 15.09
C GLN A 5 9.05 10.74 15.07
N ARG A 6 8.32 11.46 15.96
CA ARG A 6 6.86 11.52 15.94
C ARG A 6 6.31 12.18 14.68
N TRP A 7 6.96 13.24 14.19
CA TRP A 7 6.60 13.87 12.90
C TRP A 7 6.75 12.89 11.73
N ASN A 8 7.79 12.05 11.74
CA ASN A 8 7.95 10.97 10.77
C ASN A 8 6.84 9.91 10.87
N PHE A 9 6.40 9.55 12.07
CA PHE A 9 5.33 8.56 12.26
C PHE A 9 3.98 9.03 11.72
N ILE A 10 3.56 10.27 12.02
CA ILE A 10 2.28 10.81 11.52
C ILE A 10 2.33 10.99 10.00
N ALA A 11 3.43 11.52 9.46
CA ALA A 11 3.61 11.67 8.02
C ALA A 11 3.59 10.30 7.32
N ARG A 12 4.30 9.32 7.87
CA ARG A 12 4.30 7.94 7.39
C ARG A 12 2.90 7.33 7.43
N ALA A 13 2.18 7.43 8.54
CA ALA A 13 0.83 6.87 8.67
C ALA A 13 -0.15 7.47 7.65
N ARG A 14 -0.02 8.78 7.35
CA ARG A 14 -0.81 9.42 6.29
C ARG A 14 -0.48 8.87 4.90
N LEU A 15 0.80 8.66 4.61
CA LEU A 15 1.25 8.08 3.35
C LEU A 15 0.89 6.59 3.24
N GLU A 16 0.93 5.83 4.33
CA GLU A 16 0.47 4.45 4.37
C GLU A 16 -1.03 4.39 4.08
N ARG A 17 -1.80 5.30 4.67
CA ARG A 17 -3.24 5.46 4.38
C ARG A 17 -3.49 5.79 2.91
N GLU A 18 -2.65 6.61 2.28
CA GLU A 18 -2.75 6.92 0.85
C GLU A 18 -2.68 5.66 -0.03
N VAL A 19 -1.79 4.72 0.28
CA VAL A 19 -1.69 3.44 -0.45
C VAL A 19 -2.98 2.62 -0.28
N TRP A 20 -3.50 2.55 0.95
CA TRP A 20 -4.75 1.85 1.24
C TRP A 20 -5.96 2.47 0.56
N ASP A 21 -6.09 3.80 0.57
CA ASP A 21 -7.20 4.49 -0.10
C ASP A 21 -7.16 4.28 -1.62
N ALA A 22 -5.97 4.28 -2.24
CA ALA A 22 -5.81 3.98 -3.66
C ALA A 22 -6.21 2.53 -3.98
N PHE A 23 -5.84 1.59 -3.11
CA PHE A 23 -6.24 0.19 -3.23
C PHE A 23 -7.75 0.00 -3.10
N GLU A 24 -8.38 0.61 -2.08
CA GLU A 24 -9.83 0.55 -1.86
C GLU A 24 -10.63 1.11 -3.05
N ARG A 25 -10.06 2.08 -3.77
CA ARG A 25 -10.64 2.65 -5.00
C ARG A 25 -10.42 1.81 -6.25
N GLY A 26 -9.62 0.75 -6.18
CA GLY A 26 -9.27 -0.07 -7.34
C GLY A 26 -8.38 0.65 -8.35
N GLU A 27 -7.57 1.61 -7.89
CA GLU A 27 -6.64 2.34 -8.75
C GLU A 27 -5.46 1.45 -9.20
N ASP A 28 -4.80 1.84 -10.30
CA ASP A 28 -3.54 1.23 -10.74
C ASP A 28 -2.39 1.63 -9.81
N LEU A 29 -2.08 0.76 -8.85
CA LEU A 29 -1.09 1.02 -7.82
C LEU A 29 0.34 1.00 -8.35
N GLU A 30 0.64 0.14 -9.33
CA GLU A 30 1.95 0.04 -9.96
C GLU A 30 2.21 1.29 -10.80
N GLY A 31 1.24 1.72 -11.62
CA GLY A 31 1.34 2.97 -12.37
C GLY A 31 1.53 4.18 -11.44
N ARG A 32 0.81 4.22 -10.31
CA ARG A 32 0.96 5.28 -9.32
C ARG A 32 2.31 5.26 -8.59
N LEU A 33 2.88 4.09 -8.31
CA LEU A 33 4.22 3.96 -7.74
C LEU A 33 5.29 4.47 -8.71
N GLU A 34 5.19 4.18 -10.01
CA GLU A 34 6.15 4.69 -11.00
C GLU A 34 6.06 6.21 -11.14
N ALA A 35 4.86 6.79 -11.15
CA ALA A 35 4.70 8.25 -11.12
C ALA A 35 5.37 8.89 -9.88
N ILE A 36 5.18 8.28 -8.70
CA ILE A 36 5.83 8.74 -7.46
C ILE A 36 7.36 8.61 -7.56
N ARG A 37 7.88 7.57 -8.22
CA ARG A 37 9.32 7.40 -8.46
C ARG A 37 9.87 8.52 -9.35
N GLU A 38 9.17 8.87 -10.42
CA GLU A 38 9.55 9.99 -11.30
C GLU A 38 9.54 11.32 -10.55
N GLU A 39 8.46 11.59 -9.80
CA GLU A 39 8.35 12.78 -8.95
C GLU A 39 9.50 12.89 -7.95
N ALA A 40 9.89 11.79 -7.30
CA ALA A 40 11.02 11.75 -6.36
C ALA A 40 12.39 11.93 -7.01
N GLY A 41 12.51 11.69 -8.32
CA GLY A 41 13.70 12.04 -9.10
C GLY A 41 13.84 13.55 -9.31
N MET A 42 12.72 14.28 -9.30
CA MET A 42 12.66 15.73 -9.53
C MET A 42 12.58 16.54 -8.22
N ASP A 43 11.90 16.00 -7.20
CA ASP A 43 11.68 16.63 -5.90
C ASP A 43 12.14 15.71 -4.74
N PRO A 44 13.23 16.05 -4.04
CA PRO A 44 13.67 15.33 -2.84
C PRO A 44 12.61 15.24 -1.74
N GLY A 45 11.61 16.15 -1.72
CA GLY A 45 10.48 16.11 -0.80
C GLY A 45 9.60 14.85 -0.95
N GLN A 46 9.59 14.21 -2.12
CA GLN A 46 8.81 13.00 -2.38
C GLN A 46 9.50 11.71 -1.95
N ARG A 47 10.76 11.76 -1.48
CA ARG A 47 11.53 10.57 -1.11
C ARG A 47 10.81 9.71 -0.06
N LEU A 48 10.22 10.36 0.95
CA LEU A 48 9.48 9.67 2.00
C LEU A 48 8.21 8.98 1.46
N ARG A 49 7.51 9.62 0.53
CA ARG A 49 6.33 9.05 -0.14
C ARG A 49 6.71 7.82 -0.96
N LEU A 50 7.79 7.90 -1.73
CA LEU A 50 8.35 6.77 -2.47
C LEU A 50 8.71 5.60 -1.56
N ASP A 51 9.41 5.86 -0.45
CA ASP A 51 9.81 4.82 0.51
C ASP A 51 8.59 4.12 1.14
N VAL A 52 7.56 4.89 1.51
CA VAL A 52 6.33 4.35 2.10
C VAL A 52 5.56 3.53 1.08
N TRP A 53 5.38 4.04 -0.13
CA TRP A 53 4.69 3.32 -1.21
C TRP A 53 5.41 2.02 -1.56
N THR A 54 6.73 2.07 -1.74
CA THR A 54 7.57 0.90 -2.06
C THR A 54 7.48 -0.19 -0.99
N THR A 55 7.38 0.18 0.29
CA THR A 55 7.34 -0.78 1.41
C THR A 55 5.93 -1.27 1.74
N THR A 56 4.90 -0.46 1.47
CA THR A 56 3.51 -0.77 1.82
C THR A 56 2.78 -1.54 0.72
N LEU A 57 3.03 -1.19 -0.55
CA LEU A 57 2.35 -1.82 -1.69
C LEU A 57 2.46 -3.35 -1.71
N PRO A 58 3.64 -3.97 -1.47
CA PRO A 58 3.74 -5.44 -1.43
C PRO A 58 2.88 -6.09 -0.33
N ARG A 59 2.61 -5.36 0.77
CA ARG A 59 1.75 -5.84 1.86
C ARG A 59 0.28 -5.79 1.44
N VAL A 60 -0.13 -4.71 0.79
CA VAL A 60 -1.48 -4.55 0.23
C VAL A 60 -1.77 -5.65 -0.79
N ARG A 61 -0.86 -5.89 -1.75
CA ARG A 61 -0.99 -6.98 -2.74
C ARG A 61 -1.07 -8.37 -2.11
N ARG A 62 -0.32 -8.62 -1.03
CA ARG A 62 -0.44 -9.88 -0.28
C ARG A 62 -1.83 -10.05 0.32
N ILE A 63 -2.37 -8.99 0.93
CA ILE A 63 -3.70 -9.01 1.57
C ILE A 63 -4.78 -9.20 0.50
N GLU A 64 -4.67 -8.51 -0.64
CA GLU A 64 -5.55 -8.72 -1.79
C GLU A 64 -5.58 -10.19 -2.24
N GLY A 65 -4.41 -10.81 -2.43
CA GLY A 65 -4.32 -12.23 -2.79
C GLY A 65 -4.93 -13.16 -1.73
N MET A 66 -4.76 -12.85 -0.44
CA MET A 66 -5.41 -13.60 0.64
C MET A 66 -6.94 -13.44 0.62
N MET A 67 -7.46 -12.27 0.28
CA MET A 67 -8.90 -12.03 0.15
C MET A 67 -9.49 -12.82 -1.02
N GLN A 68 -8.81 -12.81 -2.18
CA GLN A 68 -9.21 -13.59 -3.35
C GLN A 68 -9.15 -15.11 -3.10
N GLY A 69 -8.15 -15.58 -2.34
CA GLY A 69 -8.03 -16.98 -1.96
C GLY A 69 -9.09 -17.46 -0.96
N GLN A 70 -9.55 -16.59 -0.05
CA GLN A 70 -10.58 -16.91 0.95
C GLN A 70 -12.00 -17.02 0.37
N THR A 71 -12.28 -16.41 -0.78
CA THR A 71 -13.57 -16.59 -1.47
C THR A 71 -13.81 -18.05 -1.90
N ARG A 72 -12.75 -18.85 -1.99
CA ARG A 72 -12.84 -20.29 -2.26
C ARG A 72 -12.96 -21.09 -0.95
N ARG A 73 -14.00 -20.83 -0.15
CA ARG A 73 -14.40 -21.79 0.88
C ARG A 73 -14.76 -23.10 0.15
N PRO A 74 -14.17 -24.26 0.50
CA PRO A 74 -14.55 -25.52 -0.12
C PRO A 74 -16.04 -25.76 0.16
N GLU A 75 -16.82 -26.03 -0.89
CA GLU A 75 -18.19 -26.51 -0.73
C GLU A 75 -18.14 -27.75 0.18
N PRO A 76 -19.00 -27.86 1.20
CA PRO A 76 -19.09 -29.08 1.97
C PRO A 76 -19.36 -30.25 1.01
N PRO A 77 -18.77 -31.43 1.25
CA PRO A 77 -19.00 -32.58 0.37
C PRO A 77 -20.51 -32.80 0.24
N SER A 78 -20.98 -32.77 -1.00
CA SER A 78 -22.36 -33.13 -1.31
C SER A 78 -22.51 -34.62 -1.02
N ASP A 79 -23.05 -34.95 0.15
CA ASP A 79 -23.45 -36.30 0.49
C ASP A 79 -24.50 -36.76 -0.54
N ALA A 80 -24.09 -37.67 -1.41
CA ALA A 80 -24.91 -38.33 -2.43
C ALA A 80 -25.43 -39.67 -1.91
#